data_AF-A0A517VQN2-F1
#
_entry.id   AF-A0A517VQN2-F1
#
_cell.length_a   1.000
_cell.length_b   1.000
_cell.length_c   1.000
_cell.angle_alpha   90.00
_cell.angle_beta   90.00
_cell.angle_gamma   90.00
#
_symmetry.space_group_name_H-M   'P 1'
#
loop_
_entity.id
_entity.type
_entity.pdbx_description
1 polymer ?
#
loop_
_entity_poly.entity_id
_entity_poly.type
_entity_poly.pdbx_seq_one_letter_code
_entity_poly.pdbx_strand_id
1 'polypeptide(L)'
;MIEIGKEKIITFVEAAKFLPRRRAGRKPHVSTLYRWAKQGLRNVKLETIQVGGTCCTSVEALQRFFDTLSTRPIFVCHRNKKRIEEAEQKLRDAGI
;
A
#
# COMPACT_ATOMS: atom_id res chain seq x y z
N MET A 1 1.43 4.49 -13.90
CA MET A 1 1.45 5.92 -14.27
C MET A 1 0.01 6.33 -14.56
N ILE A 2 -0.38 7.55 -14.17
CA ILE A 2 -1.77 8.02 -14.27
C ILE A 2 -2.05 8.58 -15.66
N GLU A 3 -3.11 8.06 -16.30
CA GLU A 3 -3.57 8.48 -17.63
C GLU A 3 -4.81 9.39 -17.52
N ILE A 4 -4.61 10.70 -17.72
CA ILE A 4 -5.65 11.73 -17.46
C ILE A 4 -6.93 11.53 -18.28
N GLY A 5 -6.83 11.00 -19.51
CA GLY A 5 -7.98 10.78 -20.40
C GLY A 5 -8.75 9.47 -20.17
N LYS A 6 -8.26 8.59 -19.30
CA LYS A 6 -8.85 7.26 -19.04
C LYS A 6 -9.23 7.05 -17.59
N GLU A 7 -8.47 7.64 -16.67
CA GLU A 7 -8.62 7.43 -15.23
C GLU A 7 -9.38 8.57 -14.58
N LYS A 8 -10.09 8.27 -13.48
CA LYS A 8 -10.82 9.28 -12.72
C LYS A 8 -9.88 9.99 -11.75
N ILE A 9 -9.40 11.18 -12.15
CA ILE A 9 -8.55 12.03 -11.31
C ILE A 9 -9.37 12.62 -10.16
N ILE A 10 -8.85 12.46 -8.94
CA ILE A 10 -9.45 12.93 -7.70
C ILE A 10 -8.38 13.55 -6.80
N THR A 11 -8.79 14.53 -6.01
CA THR A 11 -7.93 15.12 -4.97
C THR A 11 -7.69 14.13 -3.83
N PHE A 12 -6.68 14.35 -3.00
CA PHE A 12 -6.46 13.49 -1.82
C PHE A 12 -7.60 13.56 -0.80
N VAL A 13 -8.30 14.70 -0.73
CA VAL A 13 -9.48 14.85 0.14
C VAL A 13 -10.61 13.94 -0.33
N GLU A 14 -10.84 13.87 -1.64
CA GLU A 14 -11.84 12.98 -2.23
C GLU A 14 -11.42 11.52 -2.13
N ALA A 15 -10.15 11.20 -2.40
CA ALA A 15 -9.59 9.87 -2.25
C ALA A 15 -9.79 9.32 -0.82
N ALA A 16 -9.62 10.15 0.21
CA ALA A 16 -9.88 9.75 1.59
C ALA A 16 -11.34 9.34 1.86
N LYS A 17 -12.31 9.83 1.06
CA LYS A 17 -13.73 9.46 1.21
C LYS A 17 -14.02 8.04 0.72
N PHE A 18 -13.30 7.56 -0.31
CA PHE A 18 -13.42 6.21 -0.86
C PHE A 18 -12.86 5.14 0.08
N LEU A 19 -11.97 5.52 1.00
CA LEU A 19 -11.34 4.57 1.90
C LEU A 19 -12.31 4.10 3.01
N PRO A 20 -12.29 2.80 3.34
CA PRO A 20 -13.14 2.27 4.41
C PRO A 20 -12.70 2.79 5.77
N ARG A 21 -13.65 2.86 6.70
CA ARG A 21 -13.37 3.11 8.12
C ARG A 21 -12.62 1.90 8.67
N ARG A 22 -11.49 2.12 9.35
CA ARG A 22 -10.68 1.04 9.95
C ARG A 22 -10.51 1.26 11.45
N ARG A 23 -9.34 1.76 11.87
CA ARG A 23 -8.97 1.87 13.28
C ARG A 23 -9.94 2.77 14.04
N ALA A 24 -10.54 2.23 15.11
CA ALA A 24 -11.53 2.91 15.95
C ALA A 24 -12.70 3.53 15.16
N GLY A 25 -13.10 2.90 14.04
CA GLY A 25 -14.22 3.38 13.21
C GLY A 25 -13.91 4.66 12.43
N ARG A 26 -12.65 5.12 12.40
CA ARG A 26 -12.23 6.34 11.70
C ARG A 26 -11.75 6.04 10.29
N LYS A 27 -12.00 6.97 9.36
CA LYS A 27 -11.43 6.95 8.01
C LYS A 27 -9.95 7.36 8.05
N PRO A 28 -9.12 6.88 7.12
CA PRO A 28 -7.77 7.40 6.95
C PRO A 28 -7.80 8.92 6.70
N HIS A 29 -6.98 9.64 7.46
CA HIS A 29 -6.84 11.10 7.28
C HIS A 29 -6.09 11.41 5.98
N VAL A 30 -6.37 12.58 5.39
CA VAL A 30 -5.73 13.04 4.13
C VAL A 30 -4.19 13.03 4.24
N SER A 31 -3.63 13.36 5.41
CA SER A 31 -2.18 13.28 5.67
C SER A 31 -1.57 11.89 5.43
N THR A 32 -2.38 10.83 5.53
CA THR A 32 -1.93 9.47 5.20
C THR A 32 -1.68 9.30 3.71
N LEU A 33 -2.52 9.90 2.85
CA LEU A 33 -2.32 9.87 1.41
C LEU A 33 -1.09 10.68 1.01
N TYR A 34 -0.88 11.86 1.61
CA TYR A 34 0.37 12.62 1.42
C TYR A 34 1.60 11.82 1.82
N ARG A 35 1.53 11.03 2.92
CA ARG A 35 2.61 10.13 3.31
C ARG A 35 2.84 9.03 2.29
N TRP A 36 1.79 8.41 1.75
CA TRP A 36 1.91 7.39 0.70
C TRP A 36 2.46 7.95 -0.62
N ALA A 37 2.15 9.20 -0.95
CA ALA A 37 2.73 9.88 -2.10
C ALA A 37 4.24 10.14 -1.89
N LYS A 38 4.62 10.72 -0.75
CA LYS A 38 6.00 11.15 -0.50
C LYS A 38 6.95 10.00 -0.18
N GLN A 39 6.58 9.18 0.80
CA GLN A 39 7.42 8.10 1.35
C GLN A 39 6.99 6.72 0.86
N GLY A 40 5.73 6.56 0.48
CA GLY A 40 5.15 5.25 0.21
C GLY A 40 4.81 4.48 1.48
N LEU A 41 4.35 3.25 1.26
CA LEU A 41 4.10 2.25 2.30
C LEU A 41 4.72 0.93 1.83
N ARG A 42 5.54 0.30 2.66
CA ARG A 42 6.18 -1.00 2.34
C ARG A 42 6.88 -1.00 0.97
N ASN A 43 7.64 0.06 0.68
CA ASN A 43 8.33 0.29 -0.60
C ASN A 43 7.42 0.35 -1.83
N VAL A 44 6.12 0.61 -1.66
CA VAL A 44 5.18 0.93 -2.73
C VAL A 44 4.80 2.40 -2.57
N LYS A 45 4.96 3.20 -3.62
CA LYS A 45 4.52 4.61 -3.62
C LYS A 45 3.17 4.74 -4.32
N LEU A 46 2.34 5.64 -3.81
CA LEU A 46 1.09 5.97 -4.48
C LEU A 46 1.38 6.82 -5.71
N GLU A 47 0.77 6.49 -6.85
CA GLU A 47 0.89 7.32 -8.05
C GLU A 47 0.12 8.62 -7.88
N THR A 48 0.75 9.72 -8.28
CA THR A 48 0.22 11.08 -8.08
C THR A 48 0.56 11.96 -9.26
N ILE A 49 -0.31 12.92 -9.53
CA ILE A 49 -0.10 13.99 -10.50
C ILE A 49 -0.34 15.34 -9.82
N GLN A 50 0.33 16.38 -10.29
CA GLN A 50 0.13 17.74 -9.80
C GLN A 50 -0.76 18.51 -10.78
N VAL A 51 -1.88 19.02 -10.29
CA VAL A 51 -2.87 19.76 -11.09
C VAL A 51 -3.09 21.12 -10.43
N GLY A 52 -2.63 22.19 -11.07
CA GLY A 52 -2.80 23.56 -10.55
C GLY A 52 -2.26 23.76 -9.12
N GLY A 53 -1.12 23.13 -8.79
CA GLY A 53 -0.53 23.19 -7.45
C GLY A 53 -1.11 22.20 -6.43
N THR A 54 -2.21 21.51 -6.76
CA THR A 54 -2.82 20.49 -5.90
C THR A 54 -2.34 19.10 -6.28
N CYS A 55 -1.98 18.27 -5.29
CA CYS A 55 -1.68 16.86 -5.52
C CYS A 55 -2.98 16.06 -5.69
N CYS A 56 -3.09 15.38 -6.82
CA CYS A 56 -4.18 14.50 -7.18
C CYS A 56 -3.68 13.08 -7.40
N THR A 57 -4.60 12.12 -7.27
CA THR A 57 -4.39 10.70 -7.63
C THR A 57 -5.58 10.25 -8.46
N SER A 58 -5.63 8.99 -8.87
CA SER A 58 -6.79 8.41 -9.53
C SER A 58 -7.37 7.26 -8.71
N VAL A 59 -8.64 6.93 -8.95
CA VAL A 59 -9.30 5.77 -8.32
C VAL A 59 -8.57 4.48 -8.71
N GLU A 60 -8.17 4.39 -9.97
CA GLU A 60 -7.44 3.28 -10.56
C GLU A 60 -6.02 3.15 -9.97
N ALA A 61 -5.34 4.28 -9.74
CA ALA A 61 -4.04 4.28 -9.05
C ALA A 61 -4.16 3.80 -7.60
N LEU A 62 -5.23 4.14 -6.89
CA LEU A 62 -5.48 3.61 -5.54
C LEU A 62 -5.65 2.09 -5.58
N GLN A 63 -6.42 1.57 -6.55
CA GLN A 63 -6.59 0.13 -6.73
C GLN A 63 -5.25 -0.56 -6.97
N ARG A 64 -4.46 -0.09 -7.96
CA ARG A 64 -3.11 -0.62 -8.24
C ARG A 64 -2.20 -0.59 -7.01
N PHE A 65 -2.25 0.49 -6.23
CA PHE A 65 -1.48 0.66 -5.01
C PHE A 65 -1.86 -0.41 -3.97
N PHE A 66 -3.15 -0.61 -3.72
CA PHE A 66 -3.61 -1.62 -2.76
C PHE A 66 -3.40 -3.06 -3.24
N ASP A 67 -3.53 -3.33 -4.54
CA ASP A 67 -3.24 -4.64 -5.12
C ASP A 67 -1.76 -4.98 -4.95
N THR A 68 -0.88 -4.02 -5.21
CA THR A 68 0.57 -4.19 -4.99
C THR A 68 0.89 -4.42 -3.51
N LEU A 69 0.22 -3.70 -2.60
CA LEU A 69 0.39 -3.86 -1.15
C LEU A 69 -0.13 -5.19 -0.61
N SER A 70 -1.15 -5.76 -1.24
CA SER A 70 -1.78 -7.02 -0.83
C SER A 70 -1.06 -8.23 -1.42
N THR A 71 -0.58 -8.09 -2.65
CA THR A 71 0.17 -9.14 -3.37
C THR A 71 1.60 -9.26 -2.86
N ARG A 72 2.24 -8.14 -2.47
CA ARG A 72 3.57 -8.23 -1.86
C ARG A 72 3.46 -9.01 -0.56
N PRO A 73 4.18 -10.14 -0.41
CA PRO A 73 4.28 -10.79 0.88
C PRO A 73 4.79 -9.73 1.86
N ILE A 74 4.07 -9.57 2.96
CA ILE A 74 4.50 -8.76 4.08
C ILE A 74 5.92 -9.24 4.36
N PHE A 75 6.94 -8.40 4.07
CA PHE A 75 8.24 -8.62 4.65
C PHE A 75 8.01 -8.45 6.15
N VAL A 76 7.71 -9.57 6.82
CA VAL A 76 7.84 -9.70 8.26
C VAL A 76 9.21 -9.10 8.55
N CYS A 77 9.29 -8.17 9.50
CA CYS A 77 10.61 -7.73 9.93
C CYS A 77 11.45 -8.99 10.14
N HIS A 78 12.65 -8.98 9.57
CA HIS A 78 13.53 -10.12 9.33
C HIS A 78 13.96 -10.91 10.60
N ARG A 79 13.26 -10.77 11.74
CA ARG A 79 13.69 -11.32 13.01
C ARG A 79 13.74 -12.87 13.06
N ASN A 80 13.24 -13.59 12.06
CA ASN A 80 13.09 -15.04 12.15
C ASN A 80 13.54 -15.82 10.89
N LYS A 81 14.58 -15.38 10.15
CA LYS A 81 15.17 -16.27 9.10
C LYS A 81 15.60 -17.62 9.70
N LYS A 82 16.33 -17.57 10.83
CA LYS A 82 16.78 -18.75 11.57
C LYS A 82 15.64 -19.67 12.02
N ARG A 83 14.48 -19.14 12.41
CA ARG A 83 13.37 -19.97 12.90
C ARG A 83 12.63 -20.71 11.80
N ILE A 84 12.58 -20.14 10.60
CA ILE A 84 12.05 -20.84 9.41
C ILE A 84 13.02 -21.96 9.03
N GLU A 85 14.33 -21.65 9.00
CA GLU A 85 15.39 -22.60 8.66
C GLU A 85 15.52 -23.73 9.70
N GLU A 86 15.41 -23.44 10.99
CA GLU A 86 15.37 -24.44 12.08
C GLU A 86 14.11 -25.32 12.03
N ALA A 87 12.97 -24.76 11.59
CA ALA A 87 11.74 -25.55 11.39
C ALA A 87 11.86 -26.47 10.18
N GLU A 88 12.46 -25.99 9.08
CA GLU A 88 12.78 -26.80 7.89
C GLU A 88 13.76 -27.92 8.21
N GLN A 89 14.80 -27.65 9.00
CA GLN A 89 15.78 -28.65 9.41
C GLN A 89 15.15 -29.75 10.28
N LYS A 90 14.29 -29.38 11.24
CA LYS A 90 13.57 -30.35 12.07
C LYS A 90 12.61 -31.23 11.27
N LEU A 91 11.98 -30.69 10.22
CA LEU A 91 11.13 -31.47 9.31
C LEU A 91 11.97 -32.48 8.51
N ARG A 92 13.16 -32.07 8.03
CA ARG A 92 14.10 -32.98 7.34
C ARG A 92 14.62 -34.08 8.25
N ASP A 93 14.98 -33.76 9.49
CA ASP A 93 15.45 -34.74 10.48
C ASP A 93 14.33 -35.69 10.94
N ALA A 94 13.06 -35.26 10.88
CA ALA A 94 11.89 -36.08 11.18
C ALA A 94 11.46 -36.98 10.00
N GLY A 95 12.02 -36.79 8.79
CA GLY A 95 11.84 -37.69 7.66
C GLY A 95 10.41 -37.77 7.11
N ILE A 96 9.66 -36.66 7.13
CA ILE A 96 8.34 -36.52 6.48
C ILE A 96 8.40 -35.43 5.43
#